data_AF-A0A943QH24-F1
#
_entry.id   AF-A0A943QH24-F1
#
_cell.length_a   1.000
_cell.length_b   1.000
_cell.length_c   1.000
_cell.angle_alpha   90.00
_cell.angle_beta   90.00
_cell.angle_gamma   90.00
#
_symmetry.space_group_name_H-M   'P 1'
#
loop_
_entity.id
_entity.type
_entity.pdbx_description
1 polymer ?
#
loop_
_entity_poly.entity_id
_entity_poly.type
_entity_poly.pdbx_seq_one_letter_code
_entity_poly.pdbx_strand_id
1 'polypeptide(L)'
;MKKNFIDNLLTLANTEITFNLEQWKAYNEGILTLNDVYKINRVDKEIGKLNKTAYNLLAFMLAGVVGGIEAYKNTLTVQVSNPVGAIDTLGNTFLNIFQGLGRWVTLIMAFIEIIKSIMKGSTNTSEIFGIIFKYVIVFATMYLLPYFFDVVASAF
;
A
#
# COMPACT_ATOMS: atom_id res chain seq x y z
N MET A 1 35.85 -1.16 7.65
CA MET A 1 35.76 -1.58 9.06
C MET A 1 34.83 -2.79 9.16
N LYS A 2 35.38 -4.00 9.34
CA LYS A 2 34.59 -5.22 9.58
C LYS A 2 34.00 -5.09 10.99
N LYS A 3 32.69 -4.90 11.13
CA LYS A 3 32.02 -5.20 12.40
C LYS A 3 32.26 -6.69 12.65
N ASN A 4 32.99 -7.01 13.71
CA ASN A 4 33.48 -8.36 13.93
C ASN A 4 32.30 -9.27 14.25
N PHE A 5 32.38 -10.53 13.84
CA PHE A 5 31.40 -11.58 14.16
C PHE A 5 31.04 -11.61 15.66
N ILE A 6 32.02 -11.31 16.51
CA ILE A 6 31.87 -11.18 17.96
C ILE A 6 30.97 -9.99 18.36
N ASP A 7 31.06 -8.84 17.67
CA ASP A 7 30.20 -7.68 17.93
C ASP A 7 28.74 -7.97 17.57
N ASN A 8 28.50 -8.76 16.51
CA ASN A 8 27.18 -9.25 16.12
C ASN A 8 26.62 -10.26 17.14
N LEU A 9 27.46 -11.14 17.69
CA LEU A 9 27.04 -12.07 18.74
C LEU A 9 26.71 -11.35 20.05
N LEU A 10 27.52 -10.35 20.44
CA LEU A 10 27.27 -9.53 21.62
C LEU A 10 26.00 -8.70 21.51
N THR A 11 25.68 -8.19 20.31
CA THR A 11 24.41 -7.50 20.07
C THR A 11 23.23 -8.45 20.16
N LEU A 12 23.31 -9.67 19.63
CA LEU A 12 22.23 -10.66 19.72
C LEU A 12 22.05 -11.21 21.15
N ALA A 13 23.12 -11.37 21.92
CA ALA A 13 23.08 -11.90 23.29
C ALA A 13 22.33 -11.00 24.28
N ASN A 14 22.29 -9.69 24.03
CA ASN A 14 21.58 -8.70 24.87
C ASN A 14 20.25 -8.23 24.27
N THR A 15 19.74 -8.89 23.22
CA THR A 15 18.49 -8.49 22.57
C THR A 15 17.47 -9.62 22.66
N GLU A 16 16.30 -9.33 23.23
CA GLU A 16 15.17 -10.27 23.18
C GLU A 16 14.65 -10.37 21.74
N ILE A 17 14.67 -11.58 21.18
CA ILE A 17 14.15 -11.87 19.84
C ILE A 17 12.85 -12.62 20.00
N THR A 18 11.74 -11.97 19.65
CA THR A 18 10.41 -12.57 19.67
C THR A 18 10.17 -13.32 18.37
N PHE A 19 9.73 -14.58 18.47
CA PHE A 19 9.40 -15.39 17.30
C PHE A 19 7.87 -15.43 17.11
N ASN A 20 7.43 -15.37 15.86
CA ASN A 20 6.12 -15.89 15.49
C ASN A 20 6.20 -17.41 15.21
N LEU A 21 5.05 -18.06 15.07
CA LEU A 21 4.97 -19.52 14.92
C LEU A 21 5.72 -20.04 13.68
N GLU A 22 5.68 -19.31 12.55
CA GLU A 22 6.37 -19.68 11.31
C GLU A 22 7.89 -19.55 11.46
N GLN A 23 8.35 -18.43 12.02
CA GLN A 23 9.77 -18.16 12.28
C GLN A 23 10.36 -19.18 13.26
N TRP A 24 9.59 -19.57 14.28
CA TRP A 24 10.03 -20.58 15.26
C TRP A 24 10.24 -21.95 14.63
N LYS A 25 9.30 -22.39 13.76
CA LYS A 25 9.44 -23.65 13.02
C LYS A 25 10.65 -23.62 12.10
N ALA A 26 10.78 -22.57 11.29
CA ALA A 26 11.89 -22.42 10.35
C ALA A 26 13.26 -22.30 11.05
N TYR A 27 13.32 -21.71 12.25
CA TYR A 27 14.53 -21.69 13.07
C TYR A 27 14.89 -23.09 13.60
N ASN A 28 13.91 -23.85 14.12
CA ASN A 28 14.13 -25.21 14.61
C ASN A 28 14.53 -26.19 13.49
N GLU A 29 14.08 -25.94 12.27
CA GLU A 29 14.47 -26.70 11.07
C GLU A 29 15.84 -26.28 10.51
N GLY A 30 16.48 -25.26 11.11
CA GLY A 30 17.80 -24.75 10.68
C GLY A 30 17.75 -23.90 9.40
N ILE A 31 16.55 -23.54 8.93
CA ILE A 31 16.33 -22.75 7.71
C ILE A 31 16.64 -21.27 7.96
N LEU A 32 16.29 -20.76 9.15
CA LEU A 32 16.55 -19.38 9.57
C LEU A 32 17.55 -19.34 10.72
N THR A 33 18.44 -18.34 10.72
CA THR A 33 19.28 -18.03 11.89
C THR A 33 18.62 -16.99 12.80
N LEU A 34 19.07 -16.90 14.06
CA LEU A 34 18.67 -15.83 15.00
C LEU A 34 18.85 -14.42 14.41
N ASN A 35 19.91 -14.21 13.63
CA ASN A 35 20.17 -12.93 12.98
C ASN A 35 19.15 -12.63 11.87
N ASP A 36 18.70 -13.67 11.15
CA ASP A 36 17.69 -13.51 10.11
C ASP A 36 16.35 -13.13 10.72
N VAL A 37 15.94 -13.81 11.81
CA VAL A 37 14.72 -13.47 12.54
C VAL A 37 14.76 -12.05 13.11
N TYR A 38 15.90 -11.63 13.68
CA TYR A 38 16.08 -10.26 14.16
C TYR A 38 15.91 -9.22 13.03
N LYS A 39 16.53 -9.45 11.86
CA LYS A 39 16.36 -8.57 10.69
C LYS A 39 14.93 -8.56 10.20
N ILE A 40 14.26 -9.73 10.20
CA ILE A 40 12.86 -9.84 9.79
C ILE A 40 11.97 -8.97 10.65
N ASN A 41 12.05 -9.12 11.97
CA ASN A 41 11.27 -8.34 12.93
C ASN A 41 11.54 -6.83 12.81
N ARG A 42 12.79 -6.43 12.56
CA ARG A 42 13.15 -5.02 12.38
C ARG A 42 12.49 -4.44 11.15
N VAL A 43 12.50 -5.14 10.01
CA VAL A 43 11.85 -4.63 8.81
C VAL A 43 10.33 -4.67 8.94
N ASP A 44 9.74 -5.69 9.56
CA ASP A 44 8.29 -5.72 9.84
C ASP A 44 7.85 -4.49 10.65
N LYS A 45 8.66 -4.04 11.61
CA LYS A 45 8.42 -2.81 12.36
C LYS A 45 8.44 -1.56 11.47
N GLU A 46 9.42 -1.44 10.58
CA GLU A 46 9.50 -0.30 9.65
C GLU A 46 8.37 -0.32 8.60
N ILE A 47 8.01 -1.50 8.11
CA ILE A 47 6.85 -1.70 7.24
C ILE A 47 5.55 -1.32 7.96
N GLY A 48 5.39 -1.68 9.24
CA GLY A 48 4.24 -1.29 10.04
C GLY A 48 4.07 0.22 10.12
N LYS A 49 5.19 0.97 10.25
CA LYS A 49 5.16 2.44 10.19
C LYS A 49 4.76 2.94 8.81
N LEU A 50 5.30 2.37 7.73
CA LEU A 50 4.94 2.74 6.36
C LEU A 50 3.46 2.50 6.05
N ASN A 51 2.90 1.37 6.50
CA ASN A 51 1.47 1.08 6.35
C ASN A 51 0.62 2.10 7.12
N LYS A 52 1.00 2.42 8.36
CA LYS A 52 0.32 3.48 9.13
C LYS A 52 0.41 4.85 8.46
N THR A 53 1.56 5.20 7.89
CA THR A 53 1.74 6.44 7.11
C THR A 53 0.88 6.45 5.85
N ALA A 54 0.83 5.33 5.11
CA ALA A 54 -0.02 5.20 3.93
C ALA A 54 -1.50 5.33 4.28
N TYR A 55 -1.94 4.71 5.39
CA TYR A 55 -3.30 4.86 5.92
C TYR A 55 -3.59 6.30 6.34
N ASN A 56 -2.68 6.95 7.06
CA ASN A 56 -2.84 8.35 7.48
C ASN A 56 -2.89 9.30 6.28
N LEU A 57 -2.10 9.04 5.24
CA LEU A 57 -2.14 9.79 3.98
C LEU A 57 -3.51 9.60 3.31
N LEU A 58 -4.02 8.37 3.25
CA LEU A 58 -5.36 8.08 2.71
C LEU A 58 -6.46 8.84 3.48
N ALA A 59 -6.40 8.79 4.81
CA ALA A 59 -7.34 9.50 5.68
C ALA A 59 -7.26 11.03 5.50
N PHE A 60 -6.04 11.58 5.40
CA PHE A 60 -5.83 13.01 5.14
C PHE A 60 -6.41 13.44 3.79
N MET A 61 -6.20 12.62 2.75
CA MET A 61 -6.70 12.92 1.40
C MET A 61 -8.22 12.84 1.31
N LEU A 62 -8.84 11.86 1.97
CA LEU A 62 -10.29 11.76 2.11
C LEU A 62 -10.87 12.97 2.87
N ALA A 63 -10.22 13.37 3.97
CA ALA A 63 -10.63 14.55 4.74
C ALA A 63 -10.52 15.85 3.91
N GLY A 64 -9.48 15.99 3.08
CA GLY A 64 -9.31 17.13 2.18
C GLY A 64 -10.40 17.21 1.09
N VAL A 65 -10.79 16.06 0.53
CA VAL A 65 -11.91 15.96 -0.41
C VAL A 65 -13.23 16.39 0.25
N VAL A 66 -13.55 15.83 1.42
CA VAL A 66 -14.78 16.15 2.16
C VAL A 66 -14.81 17.62 2.57
N GLY A 67 -13.70 18.15 3.11
CA GLY A 67 -13.57 19.55 3.49
C GLY A 67 -13.66 20.51 2.30
N GLY A 68 -13.16 20.12 1.13
CA GLY A 68 -13.37 20.87 -0.12
C GLY A 68 -14.84 20.97 -0.48
N ILE A 69 -15.58 19.85 -0.45
CA ILE A 69 -17.03 19.84 -0.73
C ILE A 69 -17.79 20.75 0.26
N GLU A 70 -17.50 20.67 1.56
CA GLU A 70 -18.14 21.50 2.57
C GLU A 70 -17.81 22.99 2.41
N ALA A 71 -16.57 23.33 2.01
CA ALA A 71 -16.16 24.72 1.79
C ALA A 71 -16.85 25.36 0.57
N TYR A 72 -17.12 24.58 -0.49
CA TYR A 72 -17.74 25.08 -1.72
C TYR A 72 -19.27 24.93 -1.78
N LYS A 73 -19.89 24.26 -0.80
CA LYS A 73 -21.35 24.08 -0.68
C LYS A 73 -22.16 25.38 -0.82
N ASN A 74 -21.65 26.51 -0.32
CA ASN A 74 -22.38 27.79 -0.27
C ASN A 74 -21.93 28.80 -1.34
N THR A 75 -20.89 28.52 -2.12
CA THR A 75 -20.36 29.39 -3.19
C THR A 75 -20.70 28.88 -4.60
N LEU A 76 -21.23 27.67 -4.70
CA LEU A 76 -21.80 27.11 -5.94
C LEU A 76 -23.20 27.69 -6.20
N THR A 77 -23.29 28.98 -6.49
CA THR A 77 -24.43 29.53 -7.24
C THR A 77 -24.27 29.11 -8.71
N VAL A 78 -24.57 27.84 -8.97
CA VAL A 78 -24.62 27.30 -10.34
C VAL A 78 -25.76 27.99 -11.08
N GLN A 79 -25.46 28.77 -12.12
CA GLN A 79 -26.48 29.14 -13.09
C GLN A 79 -27.03 27.83 -13.69
N VAL A 80 -28.30 27.56 -13.42
CA VAL A 80 -28.99 26.30 -13.72
C VAL A 80 -29.35 26.22 -15.21
N SER A 81 -28.36 26.26 -16.10
CA SER A 81 -28.55 25.94 -17.51
C SER A 81 -28.19 24.49 -17.84
N ASN A 82 -27.32 23.84 -17.06
CA ASN A 82 -27.02 22.40 -17.19
C ASN A 82 -26.50 21.77 -15.87
N PRO A 83 -27.40 21.47 -14.91
CA PRO A 83 -27.02 20.90 -13.62
C PRO A 83 -26.35 19.51 -13.71
N VAL A 84 -26.65 18.74 -14.76
CA VAL A 84 -26.05 17.40 -14.97
C VAL A 84 -24.57 17.51 -15.34
N GLY A 85 -24.23 18.39 -16.30
CA GLY A 85 -22.83 18.57 -16.71
C GLY A 85 -21.91 19.11 -15.60
N ALA A 86 -22.46 19.88 -14.65
CA ALA A 86 -21.71 20.34 -13.48
C ALA A 86 -21.39 19.18 -12.52
N ILE A 87 -22.31 18.24 -12.34
CA ILE A 87 -22.11 17.03 -11.52
C ILE A 87 -21.06 16.12 -12.15
N ASP A 88 -21.11 15.90 -13.47
CA ASP A 88 -20.12 15.09 -14.19
C ASP A 88 -18.71 15.69 -14.10
N THR A 89 -18.60 17.01 -14.20
CA THR A 89 -17.32 17.72 -14.06
C THR A 89 -16.73 17.53 -12.66
N LEU A 90 -17.57 17.63 -11.63
CA LEU A 90 -17.16 17.42 -10.25
C LEU A 90 -16.76 15.96 -10.00
N GLY A 91 -17.55 15.00 -10.50
CA GLY A 91 -17.27 13.57 -10.40
C GLY A 91 -15.93 13.20 -11.06
N ASN A 92 -15.67 13.70 -12.26
CA ASN A 92 -14.40 13.50 -12.97
C ASN A 92 -13.20 14.11 -12.22
N THR A 93 -13.39 15.26 -11.58
CA THR A 93 -12.34 15.88 -10.76
C THR A 93 -11.98 14.98 -9.57
N PHE A 94 -12.99 14.45 -8.86
CA PHE A 94 -12.74 13.52 -7.76
C PHE A 94 -12.11 12.21 -8.23
N LEU A 95 -12.60 11.64 -9.34
CA LEU A 95 -12.05 10.43 -9.91
C LEU A 95 -10.56 10.58 -10.23
N ASN A 96 -10.16 11.68 -10.86
CA ASN A 96 -8.75 11.98 -11.17
C ASN A 96 -7.88 12.09 -9.90
N ILE A 97 -8.41 12.71 -8.83
CA ILE A 97 -7.73 12.78 -7.54
C ILE A 97 -7.55 11.36 -6.98
N PHE A 98 -8.62 10.57 -6.87
CA PHE A 98 -8.56 9.21 -6.34
C PHE A 98 -7.64 8.29 -7.16
N GLN A 99 -7.66 8.39 -8.48
CA GLN A 99 -6.77 7.64 -9.36
C GLN A 99 -5.30 8.03 -9.17
N GLY A 100 -5.01 9.34 -9.08
CA GLY A 100 -3.66 9.84 -8.83
C GLY A 100 -3.09 9.36 -7.49
N LEU A 101 -3.92 9.34 -6.45
CA LEU A 101 -3.54 8.91 -5.11
C LEU A 101 -3.43 7.39 -5.00
N GLY A 102 -4.42 6.68 -5.54
CA GLY A 102 -4.45 5.23 -5.56
C GLY A 102 -3.26 4.63 -6.30
N ARG A 103 -2.72 5.30 -7.32
CA ARG A 103 -1.48 4.90 -8.00
C ARG A 103 -0.33 4.73 -7.02
N TRP A 104 -0.08 5.76 -6.21
CA TRP A 104 1.05 5.75 -5.27
C TRP A 104 0.84 4.76 -4.13
N VAL A 105 -0.39 4.67 -3.61
CA VAL A 105 -0.73 3.69 -2.56
C VAL A 105 -0.52 2.26 -3.05
N THR A 106 -1.04 1.93 -4.24
CA THR A 106 -0.91 0.61 -4.85
C THR A 106 0.56 0.23 -5.06
N LEU A 107 1.37 1.17 -5.53
CA LEU A 107 2.79 0.98 -5.78
C LEU A 107 3.60 0.78 -4.49
N ILE A 108 3.30 1.54 -3.43
CA ILE A 108 3.92 1.36 -2.10
C ILE A 108 3.54 -0.01 -1.51
N MET A 109 2.27 -0.39 -1.60
CA MET A 109 1.78 -1.68 -1.09
C MET A 109 2.40 -2.87 -1.84
N ALA A 110 2.56 -2.77 -3.16
CA ALA A 110 3.27 -3.76 -3.96
C ALA A 110 4.71 -3.96 -3.48
N PHE A 111 5.46 -2.88 -3.27
CA PHE A 111 6.82 -2.97 -2.75
C PHE A 111 6.88 -3.58 -1.35
N ILE A 112 5.97 -3.18 -0.46
CA ILE A 112 5.90 -3.76 0.88
C ILE A 112 5.69 -5.26 0.82
N GLU A 113 4.77 -5.74 -0.02
CA GLU A 113 4.44 -7.16 -0.13
C GLU A 113 5.59 -7.97 -0.77
N ILE A 114 6.27 -7.40 -1.78
CA ILE A 114 7.49 -8.00 -2.36
C ILE A 114 8.60 -8.13 -1.32
N ILE A 115 8.88 -7.06 -0.56
CA ILE A 115 9.90 -7.08 0.49
C ILE A 115 9.58 -8.17 1.53
N LYS A 116 8.32 -8.25 1.99
CA LYS A 116 7.88 -9.31 2.91
C LYS A 116 8.07 -10.70 2.34
N SER A 117 7.72 -10.91 1.07
CA SER A 117 7.88 -12.20 0.39
C SER A 117 9.35 -12.64 0.36
N ILE A 118 10.26 -11.75 -0.06
CA ILE A 118 11.70 -12.03 -0.08
C ILE A 118 12.23 -12.34 1.33
N MET A 119 11.78 -11.59 2.32
CA MET A 119 12.20 -11.75 3.71
C MET A 119 11.73 -13.04 4.38
N LYS A 120 10.61 -13.61 3.91
CA LYS A 120 10.15 -14.94 4.31
C LYS A 120 10.94 -16.08 3.65
N GLY A 121 11.98 -15.75 2.88
CA GLY A 121 12.80 -16.72 2.16
C GLY A 121 12.28 -17.06 0.78
N SER A 122 11.29 -16.32 0.25
CA SER A 122 10.84 -16.52 -1.12
C SER A 122 11.90 -16.06 -2.10
N THR A 123 12.48 -17.02 -2.82
CA THR A 123 13.40 -16.81 -3.95
C THR A 123 12.72 -17.09 -5.28
N ASN A 124 11.46 -17.55 -5.24
CA ASN A 124 10.70 -17.94 -6.42
C ASN A 124 10.18 -16.71 -7.15
N THR A 125 10.73 -16.47 -8.33
CA THR A 125 10.30 -15.39 -9.23
C THR A 125 8.79 -15.43 -9.52
N SER A 126 8.17 -16.63 -9.54
CA SER A 126 6.73 -16.79 -9.71
C SER A 126 5.89 -16.15 -8.59
N GLU A 127 6.34 -16.19 -7.33
CA GLU A 127 5.61 -15.56 -6.22
C GLU A 127 5.68 -14.04 -6.31
N ILE A 128 6.86 -13.50 -6.61
CA ILE A 128 7.07 -12.07 -6.82
C ILE A 128 6.22 -11.57 -8.00
N PHE A 129 6.19 -12.32 -9.11
CA PHE A 129 5.32 -12.01 -10.24
C PHE A 129 3.84 -12.06 -9.87
N GLY A 130 3.42 -13.02 -9.04
CA GLY A 130 2.05 -13.08 -8.53
C GLY A 130 1.66 -11.82 -7.75
N ILE A 131 2.56 -11.31 -6.91
CA ILE A 131 2.37 -10.05 -6.18
C ILE A 131 2.27 -8.87 -7.16
N ILE A 132 3.18 -8.77 -8.13
CA ILE A 132 3.15 -7.72 -9.15
C ILE A 132 1.81 -7.75 -9.90
N PHE A 133 1.37 -8.92 -10.36
CA PHE A 133 0.15 -9.06 -11.16
C PHE A 133 -1.11 -8.68 -10.37
N LYS A 134 -1.17 -9.07 -9.09
CA LYS A 134 -2.23 -8.65 -8.16
C LYS A 134 -2.36 -7.12 -8.13
N TYR A 135 -1.26 -6.40 -7.94
CA TYR A 135 -1.29 -4.94 -7.87
C TYR A 135 -1.50 -4.27 -9.23
N VAL A 136 -1.05 -4.89 -10.34
CA VAL A 136 -1.36 -4.44 -11.70
C VAL A 136 -2.86 -4.54 -11.97
N ILE A 137 -3.53 -5.61 -11.56
CA ILE A 137 -4.99 -5.76 -11.72
C ILE A 137 -5.74 -4.72 -10.90
N VAL A 138 -5.33 -4.50 -9.65
CA VAL A 138 -5.92 -3.45 -8.78
C VAL A 138 -5.78 -2.08 -9.44
N PHE A 139 -4.58 -1.75 -9.92
CA PHE A 139 -4.33 -0.52 -10.64
C PHE A 139 -5.20 -0.41 -11.90
N ALA A 140 -5.20 -1.44 -12.74
CA ALA A 140 -5.98 -1.46 -13.98
C ALA A 140 -7.47 -1.25 -13.74
N THR A 141 -8.02 -1.90 -12.70
CA THR A 141 -9.44 -1.76 -12.34
C THR A 141 -9.79 -0.33 -11.97
N MET A 142 -8.90 0.39 -11.29
CA MET A 142 -9.12 1.78 -10.89
C MET A 142 -9.28 2.75 -12.07
N TYR A 143 -8.71 2.42 -13.24
CA TYR A 143 -8.83 3.22 -14.47
C TYR A 143 -9.84 2.66 -15.47
N LEU A 144 -10.02 1.34 -15.52
CA LEU A 144 -10.93 0.69 -16.47
C LEU A 144 -12.37 0.66 -15.97
N LEU A 145 -12.61 0.55 -14.66
CA LEU A 145 -13.95 0.43 -14.10
C LEU A 145 -14.83 1.68 -14.39
N PRO A 146 -14.33 2.92 -14.24
CA PRO A 146 -15.10 4.11 -14.63
C PRO A 146 -15.48 4.08 -16.11
N TYR A 147 -14.53 3.76 -16.99
CA TYR A 147 -14.80 3.63 -18.43
C TYR A 147 -15.84 2.56 -18.72
N PHE A 148 -15.80 1.42 -18.03
CA PHE A 148 -16.79 0.37 -18.19
C PHE A 148 -18.20 0.85 -17.78
N PHE A 149 -18.30 1.62 -16.69
CA PHE A 149 -19.56 2.22 -16.27
C PHE A 149 -20.06 3.27 -17.26
N ASP A 150 -19.19 4.09 -17.84
CA ASP A 150 -19.57 5.05 -18.88
C ASP A 150 -20.10 4.35 -20.14
N VAL A 151 -19.47 3.24 -20.55
CA VAL A 151 -19.94 2.43 -21.68
C VAL A 151 -21.32 1.83 -21.39
N VAL A 152 -21.55 1.28 -20.19
CA VAL A 152 -22.86 0.76 -19.80
C VAL A 152 -23.90 1.89 -19.75
N ALA A 153 -23.56 3.03 -19.16
CA ALA A 153 -24.47 4.18 -19.06
C ALA A 153 -24.82 4.78 -20.42
N SER A 154 -23.91 4.74 -21.40
CA SER A 154 -24.18 5.21 -22.76
C SER A 154 -24.99 4.23 -23.63
N ALA A 155 -25.11 2.97 -23.20
CA ALA A 155 -25.87 1.94 -23.90
C ALA A 155 -27.36 1.91 -23.51
N PHE A 156 -27.78 2.64 -22.48
CA PHE A 156 -29.15 2.71 -21.96
C PHE A 156 -29.63 4.15 -21.84
#